data_AF-A0A918FNW0-F1
#
_entry.id   AF-A0A918FNW0-F1
#
_cell.length_a   1.000
_cell.length_b   1.000
_cell.length_c   1.000
_cell.angle_alpha   90.00
_cell.angle_beta   90.00
_cell.angle_gamma   90.00
#
_symmetry.space_group_name_H-M   'P 1'
#
loop_
_entity.id
_entity.type
_entity.pdbx_description
1 polymer ?
#
loop_
_entity_poly.entity_id
_entity_poly.type
_entity_poly.pdbx_seq_one_letter_code
_entity_poly.pdbx_strand_id
1 'polypeptide(L)'
;MRGMPEATDHTFITRFRIPRAMWDAYGTAASRVGVDRSADLVDHVRDFIRKHGNEQELADLAAAEQELAERRARKGGRPKKEPIS
;
A
#
# COMPACT_ATOMS: atom_id res chain seq x y z
N MET A 1 18.53 -23.41 23.05
CA MET A 1 17.88 -22.10 23.18
C MET A 1 18.01 -21.34 21.87
N ARG A 2 16.89 -20.76 21.41
CA ARG A 2 16.73 -19.50 20.64
C ARG A 2 17.18 -19.42 19.18
N GLY A 3 16.19 -19.13 18.33
CA GLY A 3 16.29 -18.44 17.03
C GLY A 3 14.88 -18.07 16.59
N MET A 4 14.45 -16.86 16.92
CA MET A 4 13.11 -16.31 16.66
C MET A 4 12.87 -16.20 15.14
N PRO A 5 11.63 -16.39 14.62
CA PRO A 5 11.37 -16.11 13.22
C PRO A 5 11.55 -14.60 12.99
N GLU A 6 12.56 -14.23 12.21
CA GLU A 6 12.71 -12.87 11.71
C GLU A 6 11.43 -12.51 10.93
N ALA A 7 10.66 -11.62 11.52
CA ALA A 7 9.57 -10.91 10.87
C ALA A 7 10.14 -10.15 9.67
N THR A 8 10.22 -10.85 8.55
CA THR A 8 10.56 -10.29 7.26
C THR A 8 9.30 -9.58 6.80
N ASP A 9 9.11 -8.33 7.27
CA ASP A 9 8.01 -7.39 7.00
C ASP A 9 8.00 -6.93 5.53
N HIS A 10 8.22 -7.85 4.60
CA HIS A 10 8.26 -7.57 3.18
C HIS A 10 6.81 -7.48 2.71
N THR A 11 6.33 -6.24 2.52
CA THR A 11 5.13 -5.95 1.73
C THR A 11 5.07 -6.92 0.55
N PHE A 12 4.07 -7.79 0.50
CA PHE A 12 3.96 -8.83 -0.52
C PHE A 12 4.01 -8.20 -1.92
N ILE A 13 5.06 -8.50 -2.69
CA ILE A 13 5.22 -7.97 -4.04
C ILE A 13 4.57 -8.95 -5.02
N THR A 14 3.32 -8.67 -5.37
CA THR A 14 2.68 -9.33 -6.51
C THR A 14 3.19 -8.71 -7.82
N ARG A 15 3.56 -9.55 -8.79
CA ARG A 15 4.01 -9.10 -10.11
C ARG A 15 2.82 -8.99 -11.05
N PHE A 16 2.33 -7.77 -11.25
CA PHE A 16 1.37 -7.48 -12.31
C PHE A 16 2.06 -7.41 -13.67
N ARG A 17 1.51 -8.11 -14.67
CA ARG A 17 1.92 -7.93 -16.07
C ARG A 17 1.08 -6.81 -16.68
N ILE A 18 1.68 -5.64 -16.80
CA ILE A 18 1.06 -4.45 -17.42
C ILE A 18 1.93 -4.04 -18.61
N PRO A 19 1.35 -3.75 -19.78
CA PRO A 19 2.10 -3.20 -20.91
C PRO A 19 2.87 -1.94 -20.52
N ARG A 20 4.14 -1.84 -20.92
CA ARG A 20 5.03 -0.75 -20.48
C ARG A 20 4.48 0.64 -20.83
N ALA A 21 3.88 0.79 -22.01
CA ALA A 21 3.27 2.05 -22.44
C ALA A 21 2.11 2.49 -21.53
N MET A 22 1.30 1.53 -21.07
CA MET A 22 0.20 1.80 -20.14
C MET A 22 0.73 2.17 -18.75
N TRP A 23 1.78 1.48 -18.27
CA TRP A 23 2.43 1.81 -17.00
C TRP A 23 3.03 3.23 -17.01
N ASP A 24 3.63 3.64 -18.12
CA ASP A 24 4.24 4.95 -18.27
C ASP A 24 3.19 6.07 -18.35
N ALA A 25 2.11 5.84 -19.13
CA ALA A 25 0.97 6.75 -19.20
C ALA A 25 0.28 6.91 -17.84
N TYR A 26 0.05 5.80 -17.13
CA TYR A 26 -0.48 5.81 -15.76
C TYR A 26 0.45 6.56 -14.81
N GLY A 27 1.76 6.36 -14.93
CA GLY A 27 2.74 7.11 -14.15
C GLY A 27 2.73 8.60 -14.39
N THR A 28 2.56 9.02 -15.65
CA THR A 28 2.42 10.42 -16.01
C THR A 28 1.13 11.01 -15.47
N ALA A 29 0.01 10.29 -15.58
CA ALA A 29 -1.28 10.71 -15.03
C ALA A 29 -1.24 10.83 -13.50
N ALA A 30 -0.68 9.82 -12.80
CA ALA A 30 -0.52 9.83 -11.35
C ALA A 30 0.33 11.02 -10.89
N SER A 31 1.45 11.31 -11.56
CA SER A 31 2.27 12.48 -11.28
C SER A 31 1.54 13.81 -11.49
N ARG A 32 0.65 13.91 -12.50
CA ARG A 32 -0.14 15.13 -12.75
C ARG A 32 -1.14 15.41 -11.63
N VAL A 33 -1.74 14.37 -11.07
CA VAL A 33 -2.71 14.47 -9.97
C VAL A 33 -2.00 14.51 -8.60
N GLY A 34 -0.69 14.24 -8.57
CA GLY A 34 0.11 14.25 -7.34
C GLY A 34 -0.10 13.01 -6.47
N VAL A 35 -0.52 11.89 -7.08
CA VAL A 35 -0.79 10.63 -6.37
C VAL A 35 0.33 9.63 -6.58
N ASP A 36 0.61 8.82 -5.55
CA ASP A 36 1.54 7.71 -5.66
C ASP A 36 0.83 6.52 -6.33
N ARG A 37 1.45 5.98 -7.39
CA ARG A 37 0.91 4.85 -8.17
C ARG A 37 0.61 3.63 -7.32
N SER A 38 1.48 3.34 -6.35
CA SER A 38 1.32 2.21 -5.44
C SER A 38 0.15 2.47 -4.50
N ALA A 39 0.01 3.68 -3.97
CA ALA A 39 -1.12 4.05 -3.11
C ALA A 39 -2.46 4.00 -3.86
N ASP A 40 -2.52 4.51 -5.09
CA ASP A 40 -3.71 4.49 -5.94
C ASP A 40 -4.11 3.06 -6.33
N LEU A 41 -3.15 2.20 -6.69
CA LEU A 41 -3.42 0.78 -6.93
C LEU A 41 -3.97 0.06 -5.70
N VAL A 42 -3.39 0.32 -4.51
CA VAL A 42 -3.88 -0.27 -3.26
C VAL A 42 -5.29 0.22 -2.95
N ASP A 43 -5.58 1.50 -3.18
CA ASP A 43 -6.92 2.06 -3.02
C ASP A 43 -7.93 1.41 -3.99
N HIS A 44 -7.55 1.25 -5.25
CA HIS A 44 -8.37 0.58 -6.24
C HIS A 44 -8.68 -0.87 -5.89
N VAL A 45 -7.70 -1.62 -5.38
CA VAL A 45 -7.89 -3.01 -4.91
C VAL A 45 -8.84 -3.04 -3.71
N ARG A 46 -8.73 -2.08 -2.78
CA ARG A 46 -9.65 -1.98 -1.63
C ARG A 46 -11.08 -1.71 -2.08
N ASP A 47 -11.28 -0.76 -2.99
CA ASP A 47 -12.61 -0.42 -3.52
C ASP A 47 -13.23 -1.63 -4.24
N PHE A 48 -12.43 -2.33 -5.04
CA PHE A 48 -12.88 -3.53 -5.74
C PHE A 48 -13.34 -4.63 -4.77
N ILE A 49 -12.55 -4.92 -3.73
CA ILE A 49 -12.92 -5.93 -2.71
C ILE A 49 -14.15 -5.47 -1.91
N ARG A 50 -14.29 -4.18 -1.58
CA ARG A 50 -15.49 -3.67 -0.90
C ARG A 50 -16.75 -3.84 -1.75
N LYS A 51 -16.62 -3.70 -3.07
CA LYS A 51 -17.73 -3.74 -4.01
C LYS A 51 -18.13 -5.14 -4.44
N HIS A 52 -17.17 -6.06 -4.53
CA HIS A 52 -17.36 -7.39 -5.10
C HIS A 52 -16.97 -8.55 -4.18
N GLY A 53 -16.29 -8.27 -3.07
CA GLY A 53 -15.81 -9.28 -2.13
C GLY A 53 -16.94 -9.87 -1.29
N ASN A 54 -16.77 -11.15 -0.97
CA ASN A 54 -17.60 -11.88 -0.03
C ASN A 54 -17.16 -11.62 1.41
N GLU A 55 -17.91 -12.15 2.39
CA GLU A 55 -17.64 -11.93 3.83
C GLU A 55 -16.19 -12.26 4.24
N GLN A 56 -15.61 -13.32 3.66
CA GLN A 56 -14.22 -13.69 3.90
C GLN A 56 -13.24 -12.66 3.34
N GLU A 57 -13.44 -12.20 2.11
CA GLU A 57 -12.56 -11.23 1.44
C GLU A 57 -12.62 -9.84 2.09
N LEU A 58 -13.79 -9.47 2.63
CA LEU A 58 -13.97 -8.27 3.45
C LEU A 58 -13.25 -8.38 4.80
N ALA A 59 -13.24 -9.56 5.42
CA ALA A 59 -12.50 -9.81 6.65
C ALA A 59 -10.98 -9.75 6.42
N ASP A 60 -10.49 -10.35 5.34
CA ASP A 60 -9.09 -10.27 4.90
C ASP A 60 -8.68 -8.82 4.57
N LEU A 61 -9.58 -8.06 3.93
CA LEU A 61 -9.37 -6.62 3.69
C LEU A 61 -9.22 -5.86 5.00
N ALA A 62 -10.10 -6.09 5.98
CA ALA A 62 -10.05 -5.42 7.27
C ALA A 62 -8.75 -5.72 8.03
N ALA A 63 -8.28 -6.97 8.00
CA ALA A 63 -7.00 -7.36 8.59
C ALA A 63 -5.82 -6.66 7.89
N ALA A 64 -5.82 -6.63 6.56
CA ALA A 64 -4.78 -5.94 5.78
C ALA A 64 -4.80 -4.42 6.00
N GLU A 65 -5.98 -3.80 6.14
CA GLU A 65 -6.10 -2.38 6.45
C GLU A 65 -5.59 -2.04 7.86
N GLN A 66 -5.81 -2.91 8.86
CA GLN A 66 -5.26 -2.74 10.20
C GLN A 66 -3.73 -2.78 10.17
N GLU A 67 -3.12 -3.77 9.51
CA GLU A 67 -1.66 -3.85 9.40
C GLU A 67 -1.08 -2.62 8.68
N LEU A 68 -1.73 -2.16 7.60
CA LEU A 68 -1.30 -0.96 6.88
C LEU A 68 -1.45 0.32 7.74
N ALA A 69 -2.50 0.40 8.56
CA ALA A 69 -2.72 1.51 9.49
C ALA A 69 -1.67 1.50 10.61
N GLU A 70 -1.33 0.35 11.16
CA GLU A 70 -0.24 0.19 12.14
C GLU A 70 1.11 0.58 11.55
N ARG A 71 1.40 0.19 10.30
CA ARG A 71 2.61 0.63 9.59
C ARG A 71 2.61 2.14 9.30
N ARG A 72 1.47 2.71 8.89
CA ARG A 72 1.32 4.16 8.73
C ARG A 72 1.45 4.90 10.06
N ALA A 73 0.97 4.35 11.17
CA ALA A 73 1.19 4.91 12.50
C ALA A 73 2.68 4.87 12.87
N ARG A 74 3.39 3.78 12.54
CA ARG A 74 4.85 3.66 12.77
C ARG A 74 5.70 4.56 11.86
N LYS A 75 5.34 4.75 10.58
CA LYS A 75 6.05 5.68 9.66
C LYS A 75 5.55 7.13 9.73
N GLY A 76 4.36 7.36 10.27
CA GLY A 76 3.68 8.65 10.43
C GLY A 76 4.16 9.47 11.63
N GLY A 77 4.97 8.87 12.51
CA GLY A 77 5.72 9.58 13.54
C GLY A 77 6.97 10.28 13.02
N ARG A 78 7.00 10.78 11.77
CA ARG A 78 8.07 11.71 11.35
C ARG A 78 7.64 13.12 11.76
N PRO A 79 8.07 13.65 12.92
CA PRO A 79 7.94 15.09 13.15
C PRO A 79 8.60 15.81 11.98
N LYS A 80 7.90 16.80 11.42
CA LYS A 80 8.53 17.77 10.51
C LYS A 80 9.77 18.29 11.25
N LYS A 81 10.97 18.05 10.72
CA LYS A 81 12.13 18.83 11.18
C LYS A 81 11.78 20.27 10.83
N GLU A 82 11.51 21.06 11.86
CA GLU A 82 11.52 22.51 11.74
C GLU A 82 12.83 22.92 11.04
N PRO A 83 12.78 23.88 10.09
CA PRO A 83 13.98 24.40 9.49
C PRO A 83 14.76 25.13 10.58
N ILE A 84 15.82 24.49 11.06
CA ILE A 84 16.87 25.16 11.84
C ILE A 84 17.47 26.25 10.95
N SER A 85 17.15 27.50 11.28
CA SER A 85 17.92 28.69 10.85
C SER A 85 19.16 28.84 11.73
#